data_AF-A0A3D1J0R0-F1
#
_entry.id   AF-A0A3D1J0R0-F1
#
_cell.length_a   1.000
_cell.length_b   1.000
_cell.length_c   1.000
_cell.angle_alpha   90.00
_cell.angle_beta   90.00
_cell.angle_gamma   90.00
#
_symmetry.space_group_name_H-M   'P 1'
#
loop_
_entity.id
_entity.type
_entity.pdbx_description
1 polymer ?
#
loop_
_entity_poly.entity_id
_entity_poly.type
_entity_poly.pdbx_seq_one_letter_code
_entity_poly.pdbx_strand_id
1 'polypeptide(L)'
;MIEDIKKTLWATADKLRANMDAAEYKHIVLGLIFVKYISDTFQTRRDELVRRFGDAADDYFLPDANAALLAEELEDRDYYKEVNVFWVPEAARWESLRAQAKQADIGKRIDDALSLIETENPKLKGILDKRYARIQLPDGKLGELVDLVSKIGFGESGDTAKNHARDLLGQVYEYFLGQFASAEGKRGGQFYTPASIVKTLVAVLAPHHGQVYDPCCGSGGMFVQSEKNKY
;
A
#
# COMPACT_ATOMS: atom_id res chain seq x y z
N MET A 1 -9.98 17.28 -6.70
CA MET A 1 -10.07 15.88 -7.17
C MET A 1 -9.42 14.89 -6.19
N ILE A 2 -8.09 14.84 -6.04
CA ILE A 2 -7.43 13.94 -5.06
C ILE A 2 -7.77 14.28 -3.59
N GLU A 3 -7.79 15.56 -3.23
CA GLU A 3 -8.17 15.99 -1.86
C GLU A 3 -9.60 15.62 -1.47
N ASP A 4 -10.53 15.67 -2.43
CA ASP A 4 -11.93 15.29 -2.20
C ASP A 4 -12.04 13.79 -1.98
N ILE A 5 -11.30 12.99 -2.76
CA ILE A 5 -11.22 11.53 -2.60
C ILE A 5 -10.69 11.17 -1.20
N LYS A 6 -9.61 11.79 -0.73
CA LYS A 6 -9.06 11.55 0.62
C LYS A 6 -10.09 11.84 1.71
N LYS A 7 -10.77 12.99 1.61
CA LYS A 7 -11.83 13.39 2.56
C LYS A 7 -13.00 12.41 2.55
N THR A 8 -13.47 12.01 1.37
CA THR A 8 -14.57 11.05 1.24
C THR A 8 -14.18 9.66 1.76
N LEU A 9 -12.97 9.19 1.46
CA LEU A 9 -12.45 7.92 1.97
C LEU A 9 -12.37 7.94 3.50
N TRP A 10 -11.79 8.99 4.09
CA TRP A 10 -11.71 9.15 5.53
C TRP A 10 -13.09 9.22 6.18
N ALA A 11 -13.98 10.08 5.67
CA ALA A 11 -15.32 10.24 6.21
C ALA A 11 -16.13 8.92 6.15
N THR A 12 -15.84 8.06 5.18
CA THR A 12 -16.47 6.75 5.09
C THR A 12 -15.81 5.76 6.04
N ALA A 13 -14.47 5.72 6.10
CA ALA A 13 -13.74 4.86 7.03
C ALA A 13 -14.05 5.19 8.50
N ASP A 14 -14.12 6.46 8.89
CA ASP A 14 -14.45 6.86 10.26
C ASP A 14 -15.88 6.44 10.66
N LYS A 15 -16.83 6.39 9.71
CA LYS A 15 -18.15 5.81 9.97
C LYS A 15 -18.10 4.29 10.17
N LEU A 16 -17.15 3.60 9.53
CA LEU A 16 -16.96 2.16 9.66
C LEU A 16 -16.23 1.76 10.94
N ARG A 17 -15.52 2.71 11.58
CA ARG A 17 -14.82 2.53 12.87
C ARG A 17 -15.76 2.12 14.01
N ALA A 18 -17.04 2.52 13.94
CA ALA A 18 -18.02 2.29 15.01
C ALA A 18 -17.49 2.73 16.39
N ASN A 19 -17.38 1.80 17.35
CA ASN A 19 -16.91 2.08 18.72
C ASN A 19 -15.41 1.81 18.92
N MET A 20 -14.67 1.46 17.86
CA MET A 20 -13.24 1.10 17.96
C MET A 20 -12.36 2.32 18.20
N ASP A 21 -11.33 2.18 19.05
CA ASP A 21 -10.38 3.27 19.28
C ASP A 21 -9.59 3.61 18.01
N ALA A 22 -9.29 4.90 17.82
CA ALA A 22 -8.55 5.39 16.66
C ALA A 22 -7.14 4.76 16.56
N ALA A 23 -6.50 4.49 17.71
CA ALA A 23 -5.17 3.89 17.74
C ALA A 23 -5.15 2.43 17.29
N GLU A 24 -6.26 1.71 17.45
CA GLU A 24 -6.39 0.34 16.95
C GLU A 24 -6.87 0.35 15.49
N TYR A 25 -7.85 1.20 15.17
CA TYR A 25 -8.44 1.30 13.84
C TYR A 25 -7.44 1.72 12.76
N LYS A 26 -6.44 2.54 13.11
CA LYS A 26 -5.41 2.97 12.15
C LYS A 26 -4.65 1.80 11.54
N HIS A 27 -4.32 0.78 12.33
CA HIS A 27 -3.51 -0.35 11.85
C HIS A 27 -4.29 -1.17 10.82
N ILE A 28 -5.61 -1.28 11.02
CA ILE A 28 -6.53 -2.00 10.13
C ILE A 28 -6.61 -1.29 8.77
N VAL A 29 -6.94 0.01 8.79
CA VAL A 29 -7.14 0.79 7.57
C VAL A 29 -5.85 0.95 6.78
N LEU A 30 -4.76 1.33 7.46
CA LEU A 30 -3.46 1.51 6.82
C LEU A 30 -2.90 0.18 6.28
N GLY A 31 -3.13 -0.93 6.98
CA GLY A 31 -2.77 -2.26 6.49
C GLY A 31 -3.52 -2.65 5.22
N LEU A 32 -4.84 -2.40 5.15
CA LEU A 32 -5.62 -2.70 3.94
C LEU A 32 -5.21 -1.84 2.75
N ILE A 33 -4.95 -0.55 2.98
CA ILE A 33 -4.43 0.36 1.94
C ILE A 33 -3.08 -0.17 1.42
N PHE A 34 -2.21 -0.65 2.30
CA PHE A 34 -0.93 -1.25 1.92
C PHE A 34 -1.11 -2.52 1.08
N VAL A 35 -2.00 -3.45 1.49
CA VAL A 35 -2.28 -4.69 0.71
C VAL A 35 -2.83 -4.36 -0.68
N LYS A 36 -3.73 -3.37 -0.77
CA LYS A 36 -4.25 -2.87 -2.05
C LYS A 36 -3.12 -2.35 -2.93
N TYR A 37 -2.24 -1.52 -2.39
CA TYR A 37 -1.12 -0.96 -3.14
C TYR A 37 -0.15 -2.03 -3.68
N ILE A 38 0.30 -2.96 -2.84
CA ILE A 38 1.22 -4.02 -3.31
C ILE A 38 0.56 -4.93 -4.33
N SER A 39 -0.75 -5.19 -4.19
CA SER A 39 -1.50 -6.00 -5.16
C SER A 39 -1.64 -5.29 -6.50
N ASP A 40 -1.97 -3.98 -6.48
CA ASP A 40 -2.12 -3.19 -7.71
C ASP A 40 -0.80 -3.05 -8.44
N THR A 41 0.28 -2.72 -7.72
CA THR A 41 1.62 -2.59 -8.32
C THR A 41 2.13 -3.93 -8.85
N PHE A 42 1.84 -5.04 -8.18
CA PHE A 42 2.12 -6.39 -8.68
C PHE A 42 1.33 -6.67 -9.97
N GLN A 43 0.03 -6.39 -10.00
CA GLN A 43 -0.81 -6.61 -11.17
C GLN A 43 -0.36 -5.76 -12.35
N THR A 44 -0.07 -4.46 -12.12
CA THR A 44 0.45 -3.56 -13.16
C THR A 44 1.77 -4.09 -13.73
N ARG A 45 2.69 -4.57 -12.88
CA ARG A 45 3.95 -5.18 -13.36
C ARG A 45 3.69 -6.46 -14.15
N ARG A 46 2.77 -7.32 -13.69
CA ARG A 46 2.39 -8.54 -14.42
C ARG A 46 1.81 -8.21 -15.80
N ASP A 47 0.93 -7.23 -15.90
CA ASP A 47 0.34 -6.78 -17.16
C ASP A 47 1.39 -6.16 -18.10
N GLU A 48 2.37 -5.43 -17.55
CA GLU A 48 3.51 -4.91 -18.29
C GLU A 48 4.36 -6.06 -18.87
N LEU A 49 4.73 -7.04 -18.05
CA LEU A 49 5.51 -8.21 -18.49
C LEU A 49 4.80 -8.98 -19.60
N VAL A 50 3.49 -9.20 -19.49
CA VAL A 50 2.70 -9.83 -20.56
C VAL A 50 2.82 -9.08 -21.88
N ARG A 51 2.80 -7.74 -21.85
CA ARG A 51 2.98 -6.92 -23.07
C ARG A 51 4.40 -7.03 -23.62
N ARG A 52 5.41 -6.93 -22.74
CA ARG A 52 6.83 -6.95 -23.12
C ARG A 52 7.27 -8.30 -23.68
N PHE A 53 6.82 -9.40 -23.07
CA PHE A 53 7.05 -10.75 -23.57
C PHE A 53 6.47 -10.96 -24.98
N GLY A 54 5.42 -10.24 -25.36
CA GLY A 54 4.80 -10.32 -26.68
C GLY A 54 5.32 -9.31 -27.72
N ASP A 55 6.21 -8.40 -27.35
CA ASP A 55 6.73 -7.36 -28.24
C ASP A 55 8.12 -7.76 -28.77
N ALA A 56 8.22 -8.05 -30.07
CA ALA A 56 9.46 -8.47 -30.72
C ALA A 56 10.58 -7.41 -30.68
N ALA A 57 10.27 -6.16 -30.33
CA ALA A 57 11.23 -5.08 -30.17
C ALA A 57 11.72 -4.89 -28.71
N ASP A 58 11.14 -5.61 -27.74
CA ASP A 58 11.51 -5.51 -26.32
C ASP A 58 12.59 -6.52 -25.94
N ASP A 59 13.47 -6.14 -25.00
CA ASP A 59 14.52 -7.01 -24.48
C ASP A 59 13.99 -8.26 -23.77
N TYR A 60 12.76 -8.23 -23.26
CA TYR A 60 12.10 -9.38 -22.65
C TYR A 60 11.31 -10.25 -23.64
N PHE A 61 11.35 -9.97 -24.95
CA PHE A 61 10.58 -10.74 -25.94
C PHE A 61 10.80 -12.25 -25.80
N LEU A 62 9.71 -13.01 -25.75
CA LEU A 62 9.73 -14.47 -25.72
C LEU A 62 9.27 -15.02 -27.08
N PRO A 63 10.19 -15.46 -27.95
CA PRO A 63 9.82 -16.05 -29.24
C PRO A 63 9.03 -17.34 -29.04
N ASP A 64 7.97 -17.52 -29.83
CA ASP A 64 7.09 -18.70 -29.81
C ASP A 64 6.45 -19.00 -28.43
N ALA A 65 6.26 -17.97 -27.59
CA ALA A 65 5.64 -18.12 -26.28
C ALA A 65 4.20 -18.65 -26.39
N ASN A 66 3.97 -19.84 -25.82
CA ASN A 66 2.64 -20.37 -25.60
C ASN A 66 2.14 -19.98 -24.20
N ALA A 67 0.86 -20.25 -23.91
CA ALA A 67 0.25 -19.88 -22.63
C ALA A 67 0.93 -20.54 -21.41
N ALA A 68 1.55 -21.71 -21.56
CA ALA A 68 2.23 -22.40 -20.47
C ALA A 68 3.58 -21.73 -20.14
N LEU A 69 4.38 -21.44 -21.17
CA LEU A 69 5.65 -20.70 -21.00
C LEU A 69 5.39 -19.32 -20.43
N LEU A 70 4.39 -18.59 -20.95
CA LEU A 70 4.03 -17.29 -20.41
C LEU A 70 3.63 -17.36 -18.92
N ALA A 71 2.89 -18.39 -18.51
CA ALA A 71 2.52 -18.57 -17.11
C ALA A 71 3.72 -18.88 -16.23
N GLU A 72 4.69 -19.65 -16.72
CA GLU A 72 5.94 -19.97 -16.02
C GLU A 72 6.84 -18.73 -15.85
N GLU A 73 7.02 -17.95 -16.91
CA GLU A 73 7.86 -16.75 -16.90
C GLU A 73 7.27 -15.63 -16.01
N LEU A 74 5.94 -15.50 -15.97
CA LEU A 74 5.28 -14.58 -15.02
C LEU A 74 5.38 -15.02 -13.55
N GLU A 75 5.90 -16.22 -13.30
CA GLU A 75 6.24 -16.71 -11.97
C GLU A 75 7.72 -16.52 -11.65
N ASP A 76 8.55 -15.94 -12.51
CA ASP A 76 9.89 -15.54 -12.09
C ASP A 76 9.84 -14.29 -11.20
N ARG A 77 10.39 -14.42 -9.99
CA ARG A 77 10.41 -13.38 -8.95
C ARG A 77 11.37 -12.24 -9.31
N ASP A 78 12.40 -12.49 -10.12
CA ASP A 78 13.42 -11.50 -10.45
C ASP A 78 12.85 -10.33 -11.26
N TYR A 79 11.86 -10.59 -12.15
CA TYR A 79 11.15 -9.56 -12.91
C TYR A 79 10.41 -8.54 -12.04
N TYR A 80 10.04 -8.91 -10.82
CA TYR A 80 9.37 -8.03 -9.86
C TYR A 80 10.39 -7.34 -8.97
N LYS A 81 11.40 -8.10 -8.53
CA LYS A 81 12.44 -7.61 -7.63
C LYS A 81 13.31 -6.52 -8.26
N GLU A 82 13.64 -6.64 -9.56
CA GLU A 82 14.47 -5.65 -10.27
C GLU A 82 13.83 -4.26 -10.28
N VAL A 83 12.50 -4.19 -10.27
CA VAL A 83 11.73 -2.93 -10.21
C VAL A 83 11.21 -2.62 -8.80
N ASN A 84 11.67 -3.30 -7.76
CA ASN A 84 11.20 -3.12 -6.37
C ASN A 84 9.68 -3.33 -6.17
N VAL A 85 9.08 -4.24 -6.92
CA VAL A 85 7.69 -4.69 -6.71
C VAL A 85 7.72 -5.92 -5.80
N PHE A 86 6.87 -5.93 -4.78
CA PHE A 86 6.72 -7.09 -3.90
C PHE A 86 5.99 -8.22 -4.62
N TRP A 87 6.40 -9.46 -4.36
CA TRP A 87 5.70 -10.62 -4.88
C TRP A 87 4.38 -10.83 -4.14
N VAL A 88 3.27 -11.03 -4.85
CA VAL A 88 1.95 -11.24 -4.25
C VAL A 88 1.35 -12.56 -4.74
N PRO A 89 1.32 -13.60 -3.89
CA PRO A 89 0.66 -14.87 -4.20
C PRO A 89 -0.79 -14.69 -4.61
N GLU A 90 -1.29 -15.56 -5.48
CA GLU A 90 -2.66 -15.46 -6.02
C GLU A 90 -3.74 -15.35 -4.93
N ALA A 91 -3.62 -16.15 -3.87
CA ALA A 91 -4.53 -16.13 -2.73
C ALA A 91 -4.50 -14.81 -1.93
N ALA A 92 -3.40 -14.05 -2.04
CA ALA A 92 -3.19 -12.78 -1.34
C ALA A 92 -3.42 -11.54 -2.22
N ARG A 93 -3.72 -11.72 -3.52
CA ARG A 93 -4.05 -10.61 -4.43
C ARG A 93 -5.34 -9.93 -3.98
N TRP A 94 -5.40 -8.62 -4.13
CA TRP A 94 -6.55 -7.82 -3.71
C TRP A 94 -7.89 -8.30 -4.27
N GLU A 95 -7.95 -8.67 -5.56
CA GLU A 95 -9.21 -9.14 -6.15
C GLU A 95 -9.70 -10.47 -5.52
N SER A 96 -8.79 -11.34 -5.09
CA SER A 96 -9.12 -12.57 -4.35
C SER A 96 -9.77 -12.25 -2.99
N LEU A 97 -9.23 -11.26 -2.28
CA LEU A 97 -9.78 -10.79 -1.00
C LEU A 97 -11.12 -10.06 -1.19
N ARG A 98 -11.20 -9.19 -2.19
CA ARG A 98 -12.41 -8.43 -2.53
C ARG A 98 -13.57 -9.34 -2.94
N ALA A 99 -13.32 -10.38 -3.73
CA ALA A 99 -14.33 -11.37 -4.08
C ALA A 99 -14.94 -12.07 -2.85
N GLN A 100 -14.18 -12.12 -1.75
CA GLN A 100 -14.55 -12.77 -0.50
C GLN A 100 -14.96 -11.76 0.59
N ALA A 101 -15.05 -10.46 0.29
CA ALA A 101 -15.27 -9.39 1.28
C ALA A 101 -16.55 -9.57 2.11
N LYS A 102 -17.58 -10.21 1.55
CA LYS A 102 -18.87 -10.44 2.21
C LYS A 102 -18.90 -11.69 3.10
N GLN A 103 -17.83 -12.48 3.12
CA GLN A 103 -17.75 -13.69 3.94
C GLN A 103 -17.50 -13.35 5.41
N ALA A 104 -18.10 -14.11 6.32
CA ALA A 104 -17.94 -13.90 7.76
C ALA A 104 -16.49 -14.12 8.23
N ASP A 105 -15.72 -14.96 7.53
CA ASP A 105 -14.32 -15.28 7.81
C ASP A 105 -13.32 -14.35 7.08
N ILE A 106 -13.77 -13.22 6.53
CA ILE A 106 -12.91 -12.27 5.80
C ILE A 106 -11.69 -11.82 6.62
N GLY A 107 -11.84 -11.61 7.93
CA GLY A 107 -10.71 -11.26 8.80
C GLY A 107 -9.60 -12.31 8.80
N LYS A 108 -9.96 -13.59 8.86
CA LYS A 108 -8.99 -14.70 8.78
C LYS A 108 -8.33 -14.76 7.41
N ARG A 109 -9.08 -14.55 6.34
CA ARG A 109 -8.55 -14.55 4.97
C ARG A 109 -7.52 -13.45 4.74
N ILE A 110 -7.74 -12.27 5.33
CA ILE A 110 -6.77 -11.17 5.30
C ILE A 110 -5.51 -11.56 6.09
N ASP A 111 -5.64 -12.13 7.29
CA ASP A 111 -4.50 -12.59 8.10
C ASP A 111 -3.66 -13.66 7.37
N ASP A 112 -4.34 -14.61 6.72
CA ASP A 112 -3.70 -15.68 5.92
C ASP A 112 -2.97 -15.08 4.71
N ALA A 113 -3.60 -14.14 3.99
CA ALA A 113 -2.98 -13.43 2.86
C ALA A 113 -1.74 -12.63 3.26
N LEU A 114 -1.81 -11.89 4.37
CA LEU A 114 -0.67 -11.14 4.91
C LEU A 114 0.49 -12.07 5.31
N SER A 115 0.16 -13.23 5.87
CA SER A 115 1.17 -14.24 6.22
C SER A 115 1.87 -14.82 4.99
N LEU A 116 1.13 -15.05 3.89
CA LEU A 116 1.69 -15.46 2.61
C LEU A 116 2.61 -14.38 2.03
N ILE A 117 2.17 -13.12 2.04
CA ILE A 117 2.97 -11.97 1.57
C ILE A 117 4.27 -11.87 2.37
N GLU A 118 4.24 -11.98 3.70
CA GLU A 118 5.46 -11.91 4.51
C GLU A 118 6.42 -13.08 4.24
N THR A 119 5.88 -14.27 3.96
CA THR A 119 6.69 -15.46 3.66
C THR A 119 7.49 -15.27 2.37
N GLU A 120 6.86 -14.72 1.35
CA GLU A 120 7.49 -14.47 0.05
C GLU A 120 8.38 -13.22 0.02
N ASN A 121 8.16 -12.29 0.96
CA ASN A 121 8.85 -11.01 1.00
C ASN A 121 9.55 -10.79 2.35
N PRO A 122 10.81 -11.24 2.51
CA PRO A 122 11.53 -11.14 3.79
C PRO A 122 11.63 -9.72 4.35
N LYS A 123 11.62 -8.70 3.49
CA LYS A 123 11.63 -7.28 3.89
C LYS A 123 10.35 -6.85 4.63
N LEU A 124 9.25 -7.58 4.51
CA LEU A 124 7.97 -7.28 5.16
C LEU A 124 7.75 -8.05 6.47
N LYS A 125 8.65 -8.97 6.84
CA LYS A 125 8.51 -9.84 8.00
C LYS A 125 8.33 -9.04 9.29
N GLY A 126 7.16 -9.18 9.92
CA GLY A 126 6.85 -8.53 11.20
C GLY A 126 6.45 -7.06 11.09
N ILE A 127 6.30 -6.54 9.87
CA ILE A 127 5.83 -5.17 9.62
C ILE A 127 4.30 -5.14 9.54
N LEU A 128 3.68 -6.19 9.02
CA LEU A 128 2.25 -6.23 8.75
C LEU A 128 1.49 -6.71 9.99
N ASP A 129 0.49 -5.93 10.42
CA ASP A 129 -0.40 -6.33 11.51
C ASP A 129 -1.38 -7.40 11.01
N LYS A 130 -1.40 -8.56 11.67
CA LYS A 130 -2.18 -9.75 11.28
C LYS A 130 -3.23 -10.12 12.33
N ARG A 131 -3.94 -9.10 12.81
CA ARG A 131 -4.95 -9.25 13.86
C ARG A 131 -6.38 -9.11 13.33
N TYR A 132 -6.60 -9.24 12.02
CA TYR A 132 -7.87 -8.96 11.38
C TYR A 132 -9.01 -9.87 11.86
N ALA A 133 -8.73 -11.15 12.11
CA ALA A 133 -9.71 -12.10 12.64
C ALA A 133 -10.10 -11.85 14.10
N ARG A 134 -9.30 -11.10 14.85
CA ARG A 134 -9.51 -10.83 16.29
C ARG A 134 -10.18 -9.48 16.54
N ILE A 135 -10.39 -8.70 15.49
CA ILE A 135 -10.99 -7.38 15.57
C ILE A 135 -12.44 -7.50 16.03
N GLN A 136 -12.82 -6.72 17.03
CA GLN A 136 -14.21 -6.55 17.44
C GLN A 136 -14.89 -5.48 16.57
N LEU A 137 -15.07 -5.78 15.28
CA LEU A 137 -15.91 -4.98 14.39
C LEU A 137 -17.27 -5.67 14.21
N PRO A 138 -18.36 -4.91 14.08
CA PRO A 138 -19.65 -5.48 13.70
C PRO A 138 -19.55 -6.28 12.39
N ASP A 139 -20.33 -7.35 12.29
CA ASP A 139 -20.38 -8.19 11.09
C ASP A 139 -20.58 -7.36 9.81
N GLY A 140 -19.82 -7.68 8.77
CA GLY A 140 -19.87 -6.99 7.48
C GLY A 140 -19.08 -5.68 7.40
N LYS A 141 -18.71 -5.03 8.52
CA LYS A 141 -17.95 -3.77 8.49
C LYS A 141 -16.56 -3.89 7.88
N LEU A 142 -15.89 -5.02 8.12
CA LEU A 142 -14.60 -5.28 7.49
C LEU A 142 -14.73 -5.47 5.97
N GLY A 143 -15.81 -6.11 5.52
CA GLY A 143 -16.14 -6.21 4.10
C GLY A 143 -16.43 -4.86 3.45
N GLU A 144 -17.23 -4.02 4.12
CA GLU A 144 -17.49 -2.64 3.68
C GLU A 144 -16.19 -1.82 3.58
N LEU A 145 -15.23 -2.06 4.48
CA LEU A 145 -13.92 -1.41 4.44
C LEU A 145 -13.07 -1.89 3.26
N VAL A 146 -13.10 -3.19 2.93
CA VAL A 146 -12.48 -3.72 1.71
C VAL A 146 -13.10 -3.09 0.45
N ASP A 147 -14.43 -2.99 0.40
CA ASP A 147 -15.11 -2.33 -0.72
C ASP A 147 -14.77 -0.83 -0.83
N LEU A 148 -14.60 -0.15 0.31
CA LEU A 148 -14.18 1.25 0.36
C LEU A 148 -12.75 1.42 -0.19
N VAL A 149 -11.80 0.62 0.28
CA VAL A 149 -10.40 0.67 -0.17
C VAL A 149 -10.28 0.29 -1.65
N SER A 150 -11.18 -0.57 -2.15
CA SER A 150 -11.24 -0.93 -3.57
C SER A 150 -11.54 0.25 -4.51
N LYS A 151 -12.09 1.35 -3.99
CA LYS A 151 -12.32 2.58 -4.79
C LYS A 151 -11.03 3.35 -5.05
N ILE A 152 -9.94 3.00 -4.37
CA ILE A 152 -8.62 3.59 -4.59
C ILE A 152 -7.95 2.81 -5.72
N GLY A 153 -7.83 3.45 -6.89
CA GLY A 153 -7.09 2.89 -8.02
C GLY A 153 -5.63 3.30 -7.95
N PHE A 154 -4.72 2.36 -7.66
CA PHE A 154 -3.27 2.61 -7.76
C PHE A 154 -2.70 2.11 -9.09
N GLY A 155 -3.46 1.35 -9.89
CA GLY A 155 -3.03 0.85 -11.20
C GLY A 155 -3.47 1.76 -12.35
N GLU A 156 -2.59 2.65 -12.80
CA GLU A 156 -2.64 3.17 -14.17
C GLU A 156 -1.53 2.48 -15.00
N SER A 157 -1.62 2.51 -16.33
CA SER A 157 -0.61 1.89 -17.22
C SER A 157 0.46 2.89 -17.65
N GLY A 158 1.75 2.51 -17.55
CA GLY A 158 2.92 3.24 -18.07
C GLY A 158 3.96 3.62 -17.01
N ASP A 159 5.17 4.06 -17.42
CA ASP A 159 6.24 4.48 -16.49
C ASP A 159 5.84 5.69 -15.60
N THR A 160 4.97 6.56 -16.12
CA THR A 160 4.35 7.64 -15.35
C THR A 160 3.36 7.13 -14.30
N ALA A 161 2.80 5.93 -14.48
CA ALA A 161 1.79 5.38 -13.60
C ALA A 161 2.36 4.82 -12.30
N LYS A 162 3.58 4.28 -12.31
CA LYS A 162 4.23 3.79 -11.08
C LYS A 162 4.55 4.91 -10.10
N ASN A 163 5.06 6.03 -10.62
CA ASN A 163 5.30 7.23 -9.82
C ASN A 163 3.97 7.82 -9.33
N HIS A 164 2.95 7.88 -10.19
CA HIS A 164 1.61 8.33 -9.81
C HIS A 164 0.96 7.45 -8.73
N ALA A 165 1.10 6.12 -8.82
CA ALA A 165 0.60 5.16 -7.84
C ALA A 165 1.26 5.34 -6.46
N ARG A 166 2.60 5.47 -6.46
CA ARG A 166 3.38 5.72 -5.25
C ARG A 166 3.04 7.06 -4.63
N ASP A 167 2.89 8.11 -5.44
CA ASP A 167 2.50 9.44 -4.98
C ASP A 167 1.09 9.46 -4.40
N LEU A 168 0.13 8.79 -5.05
CA LEU A 168 -1.24 8.68 -4.57
C LEU A 168 -1.29 7.90 -3.26
N LEU A 169 -0.58 6.76 -3.15
CA LEU A 169 -0.47 6.01 -1.91
C LEU A 169 0.10 6.89 -0.80
N GLY A 170 1.27 7.49 -1.02
CA GLY A 170 1.94 8.31 -0.02
C GLY A 170 1.03 9.42 0.48
N GLN A 171 0.32 10.10 -0.43
CA GLN A 171 -0.63 11.14 -0.10
C GLN A 171 -1.86 10.66 0.68
N VAL A 172 -2.43 9.50 0.34
CA VAL A 172 -3.55 8.90 1.09
C VAL A 172 -3.06 8.45 2.47
N TYR A 173 -1.91 7.78 2.53
CA TYR A 173 -1.32 7.25 3.76
C TYR A 173 -0.95 8.38 4.75
N GLU A 174 -0.29 9.44 4.27
CA GLU A 174 0.03 10.66 5.06
C GLU A 174 -1.25 11.32 5.59
N TYR A 175 -2.29 11.42 4.76
CA TYR A 175 -3.56 12.02 5.16
C TYR A 175 -4.24 11.21 6.28
N PHE A 176 -4.34 9.88 6.12
CA PHE A 176 -4.92 9.02 7.15
C PHE A 176 -4.11 9.06 8.44
N LEU A 177 -2.77 9.03 8.37
CA LEU A 177 -1.90 9.21 9.55
C LEU A 177 -2.17 10.52 10.28
N GLY A 178 -2.29 11.63 9.56
CA GLY A 178 -2.60 12.94 10.16
C GLY A 178 -3.99 13.00 10.79
N GLN A 179 -4.99 12.38 10.17
CA GLN A 179 -6.34 12.29 10.73
C GLN A 179 -6.38 11.43 12.00
N PHE A 180 -5.73 10.26 11.98
CA PHE A 180 -5.62 9.40 13.16
C PHE A 180 -4.86 10.06 14.30
N ALA A 181 -3.76 10.76 14.03
CA ALA A 181 -3.02 11.51 15.04
C ALA A 181 -3.88 12.61 15.68
N SER A 182 -4.70 13.28 14.88
CA SER A 182 -5.65 14.30 15.38
C SER A 182 -6.75 13.68 16.23
N ALA A 183 -7.29 12.53 15.83
CA ALA A 183 -8.34 11.81 16.55
C ALA A 183 -7.86 11.16 17.85
N GLU A 184 -6.62 10.67 17.92
CA GLU A 184 -6.02 10.09 19.13
C GLU A 184 -5.74 11.14 20.22
N GLY A 185 -5.77 12.44 19.91
CA GLY A 185 -5.51 13.52 20.87
C GLY A 185 -4.07 13.57 21.42
N LYS A 186 -3.17 12.69 20.96
CA LYS A 186 -1.77 12.64 21.35
C LYS A 186 -0.97 13.70 20.59
N ARG A 187 -0.85 14.89 21.19
CA ARG A 187 -0.16 16.08 20.61
C ARG A 187 1.37 16.00 20.55
N GLY A 188 1.98 14.81 20.56
CA GLY A 188 3.43 14.63 20.59
C GLY A 188 4.03 14.32 19.22
N GLY A 189 5.13 15.00 18.85
CA GLY A 189 5.87 14.76 17.59
C GLY A 189 6.49 13.37 17.43
N GLN A 190 6.38 12.51 18.46
CA GLN A 190 6.78 11.10 18.40
C GLN A 190 5.84 10.25 17.53
N PHE A 191 4.59 10.68 17.32
CA PHE A 191 3.59 9.92 16.56
C PHE A 191 3.39 10.45 15.14
N TYR A 192 3.34 11.77 14.98
CA TYR A 192 3.17 12.44 13.69
C TYR A 192 3.67 13.89 13.76
N THR A 193 4.47 14.30 12.79
CA THR A 193 4.93 15.68 12.65
C THR A 193 4.16 16.35 11.52
N PRO A 194 3.46 17.49 11.75
CA PRO A 194 2.71 18.20 10.72
C PRO A 194 3.54 18.51 9.47
N ALA A 195 2.92 18.37 8.30
CA ALA A 195 3.58 18.54 7.01
C ALA A 195 4.25 19.91 6.83
N SER A 196 3.70 20.99 7.42
CA SER A 196 4.34 22.32 7.39
C SER A 196 5.71 22.33 8.07
N ILE A 197 5.83 21.70 9.24
CA ILE A 197 7.07 21.62 10.01
C ILE A 197 8.09 20.75 9.26
N VAL A 198 7.66 19.58 8.78
CA VAL A 198 8.52 18.67 8.00
C VAL A 198 9.04 19.36 6.75
N LYS A 199 8.18 20.03 5.97
CA LYS A 199 8.57 20.78 4.77
C LYS A 199 9.59 21.86 5.08
N THR A 200 9.36 22.65 6.13
CA THR A 200 10.31 23.69 6.54
C THR A 200 11.66 23.10 6.91
N LEU A 201 11.69 22.04 7.73
CA LEU A 201 12.96 21.44 8.17
C LEU A 201 13.74 20.82 7.00
N VAL A 202 13.08 20.07 6.12
CA VAL A 202 13.73 19.49 4.94
C VAL A 202 14.17 20.57 3.95
N ALA A 203 13.40 21.65 3.77
CA ALA A 203 13.80 22.77 2.92
C ALA A 203 15.03 23.51 3.46
N VAL A 204 15.15 23.64 4.79
CA VAL A 204 16.32 24.25 5.44
C VAL A 204 17.55 23.33 5.33
N LEU A 205 17.38 22.02 5.52
CA LEU A 205 18.49 21.05 5.47
C LEU A 205 18.94 20.73 4.03
N ALA A 206 18.05 20.82 3.06
CA ALA A 206 18.29 20.54 1.63
C ALA A 206 19.15 19.27 1.37
N PRO A 207 18.69 18.08 1.82
CA PRO A 207 19.50 16.86 1.73
C PRO A 207 19.55 16.32 0.29
N HIS A 208 20.53 16.77 -0.50
CA HIS A 208 20.73 16.32 -1.88
C HIS A 208 21.53 15.00 -1.99
N HIS A 209 22.47 14.76 -1.08
CA HIS A 209 23.31 13.57 -1.06
C HIS A 209 23.73 13.21 0.38
N GLY A 210 24.18 11.97 0.59
CA GLY A 210 24.63 11.48 1.89
C GLY A 210 23.56 10.72 2.67
N GLN A 211 23.82 10.54 3.97
CA GLN A 211 22.96 9.80 4.88
C GLN A 211 21.99 10.75 5.59
N VAL A 212 20.69 10.49 5.44
CA VAL A 212 19.63 11.17 6.21
C VAL A 212 19.34 10.33 7.45
N TYR A 213 19.46 10.94 8.64
CA TYR A 213 19.27 10.26 9.91
C TYR A 213 18.28 11.03 10.78
N ASP A 214 17.26 10.32 11.27
CA ASP A 214 16.29 10.82 12.25
C ASP A 214 16.18 9.77 13.38
N PRO A 215 16.76 10.03 14.57
CA PRO A 215 16.76 9.08 15.69
C PRO A 215 15.39 8.85 16.32
N CYS A 216 14.41 9.72 16.01
CA CYS A 216 13.06 9.70 16.60
C CYS A 216 12.00 9.85 15.50
N CYS A 217 12.17 9.12 14.39
CA CYS A 217 11.46 9.36 13.14
C CYS A 217 9.93 9.18 13.17
N GLY A 218 9.38 8.55 14.22
CA GLY A 218 7.94 8.33 14.36
C GLY A 218 7.35 7.61 13.15
N SER A 219 6.43 8.27 12.44
CA SER A 219 5.84 7.76 11.19
C SER A 219 6.73 7.91 9.95
N GLY A 220 7.95 8.43 10.08
CA GLY A 220 8.92 8.57 8.98
C GLY A 220 8.69 9.78 8.06
N GLY A 221 7.90 10.76 8.49
CA GLY A 221 7.53 11.92 7.65
C GLY A 221 8.73 12.70 7.08
N MET A 222 9.83 12.80 7.83
CA MET A 222 11.07 13.44 7.36
C MET A 222 11.68 12.72 6.15
N PHE A 223 11.64 11.38 6.12
CA PHE A 223 12.16 10.60 5.00
C PHE A 223 11.30 10.76 3.75
N VAL A 224 9.98 10.74 3.90
CA VAL A 224 9.05 10.94 2.78
C VAL A 224 9.26 12.31 2.14
N GLN A 225 9.37 13.37 2.96
CA GLN A 225 9.59 14.72 2.43
C GLN A 225 11.00 14.91 1.85
N SER A 226 12.02 14.27 2.42
CA SER A 226 13.39 14.30 1.88
C SER A 226 13.47 13.68 0.49
N GLU A 227 12.67 12.63 0.22
CA GLU A 227 12.61 12.02 -1.11
C GLU A 227 11.88 12.90 -2.13
N LYS A 228 10.77 13.54 -1.73
CA LYS A 228 10.04 14.51 -2.58
C LYS A 228 10.92 15.69 -3.04
N ASN A 229 11.87 16.14 -2.21
CA ASN A 229 12.76 17.27 -2.53
C ASN A 229 14.02 16.89 -3.34
N LYS A 230 14.18 15.61 -3.72
CA LYS A 230 15.31 15.19 -4.58
C LYS A 230 15.12 15.59 -6.05
N TYR A 231 13.94 16.08 -6.43
CA TYR A 231 13.58 16.50 -7.78
C TYR A 231 12.99 17.91 -7.78
#